data_AF-A0AAV2RVB9-F1
#
_entry.id   AF-A0AAV2RVB9-F1
#
_cell.length_a   1.000
_cell.length_b   1.000
_cell.length_c   1.000
_cell.angle_alpha   90.00
_cell.angle_beta   90.00
_cell.angle_gamma   90.00
#
_symmetry.space_group_name_H-M   'P 1'
#
loop_
_entity.id
_entity.type
_entity.pdbx_description
1 polymer ?
#
loop_
_entity_poly.entity_id
_entity_poly.type
_entity_poly.pdbx_seq_one_letter_code
_entity_poly.pdbx_strand_id
1 'polypeptide(L)'
;VELLVKEADVGEDWRADPVLYEACQPMVEAACKDLRGGQARVMRCLMRHLQSPSMPSECEAALLEIQYFVARDWKLDPQIYTACYNDSVKYCHAKKDWHDTSNSDNVDKGTMVLPCLFRYAYHPREDHRV
;
A
#
# COMPACT_ATOMS: atom_id res chain seq x y z
N VAL A 1 15.87 1.86 -0.87
CA VAL A 1 14.70 2.63 -1.35
C VAL A 1 13.39 2.03 -0.83
N GLU A 2 13.09 0.75 -1.08
CA GLU A 2 11.87 0.08 -0.58
C GLU A 2 11.61 0.22 0.94
N LEU A 3 12.65 0.08 1.77
CA LEU A 3 12.54 0.32 3.23
C LEU A 3 12.14 1.77 3.57
N LEU A 4 12.61 2.75 2.80
CA LEU A 4 12.27 4.16 3.00
C LEU A 4 10.82 4.43 2.60
N VAL A 5 10.32 3.77 1.55
CA VAL A 5 8.90 3.85 1.16
C VAL A 5 8.00 3.37 2.29
N LYS A 6 8.39 2.26 2.93
CA LYS A 6 7.66 1.72 4.08
C LYS A 6 7.70 2.63 5.30
N GLU A 7 8.88 3.19 5.62
CA GLU A 7 9.06 4.07 6.79
C GLU A 7 8.33 5.41 6.62
N ALA A 8 8.42 6.01 5.44
CA ALA A 8 7.73 7.27 5.15
C ALA A 8 6.21 7.09 5.14
N ASP A 9 5.73 5.89 4.78
CA ASP A 9 4.31 5.52 4.68
C ASP A 9 3.46 6.64 4.03
N VAL A 10 3.86 7.02 2.81
CA VAL A 10 3.17 8.03 2.00
C VAL A 10 1.72 7.63 1.67
N GLY A 11 1.40 6.34 1.81
CA GLY A 11 0.04 5.83 1.78
C GLY A 11 -0.77 6.43 2.93
N GLU A 12 -0.33 6.29 4.18
CA GLU A 12 -1.04 6.87 5.32
C GLU A 12 -0.97 8.40 5.34
N ASP A 13 0.19 8.98 5.08
CA ASP A 13 0.36 10.43 5.02
C ASP A 13 1.24 10.89 3.85
N TRP A 14 0.60 11.33 2.77
CA TRP A 14 1.27 11.88 1.58
C TRP A 14 2.19 13.08 1.89
N ARG A 15 2.00 13.75 3.03
CA ARG A 15 2.83 14.89 3.47
C ARG A 15 4.19 14.46 4.03
N ALA A 16 4.37 13.16 4.30
CA ALA A 16 5.62 12.62 4.82
C ALA A 16 6.77 12.67 3.80
N ASP A 17 6.44 12.73 2.50
CA ASP A 17 7.40 12.93 1.43
C ASP A 17 7.32 14.39 0.92
N PRO A 18 8.35 15.23 1.17
CA PRO A 18 8.36 16.61 0.72
C PRO A 18 8.26 16.79 -0.79
N VAL A 19 8.86 15.87 -1.58
CA VAL A 19 8.85 15.93 -3.05
C VAL A 19 7.43 15.66 -3.55
N LEU A 20 6.79 14.62 -3.03
CA LEU A 20 5.38 14.33 -3.35
C LEU A 20 4.48 15.47 -2.89
N TYR A 21 4.70 16.00 -1.69
CA TYR A 21 3.89 17.05 -1.11
C TYR A 21 3.87 18.30 -2.00
N GLU A 22 5.06 18.82 -2.34
CA GLU A 22 5.19 20.02 -3.16
C GLU A 22 4.62 19.81 -4.57
N ALA A 23 4.88 18.65 -5.17
CA ALA A 23 4.42 18.36 -6.52
C ALA A 23 2.89 18.20 -6.60
N CYS A 24 2.29 17.51 -5.63
CA CYS A 24 0.88 17.12 -5.68
C CYS A 24 -0.09 18.09 -4.98
N GLN A 25 0.42 19.05 -4.20
CA GLN A 25 -0.43 20.02 -3.48
C GLN A 25 -1.49 20.68 -4.38
N PRO A 26 -1.19 21.15 -5.61
CA PRO A 26 -2.21 21.76 -6.48
C PRO A 26 -3.36 20.81 -6.82
N MET A 27 -3.04 19.52 -7.09
CA MET A 27 -4.03 18.50 -7.40
C MET A 27 -4.86 18.14 -6.15
N VAL A 28 -4.23 18.10 -4.98
CA VAL A 28 -4.93 17.87 -3.70
C VAL A 28 -5.92 18.99 -3.43
N GLU A 29 -5.51 20.25 -3.55
CA GLU A 29 -6.38 21.41 -3.34
C GLU A 29 -7.55 21.44 -4.33
N ALA A 30 -7.31 21.06 -5.58
CA ALA A 30 -8.32 21.07 -6.63
C ALA A 30 -9.37 19.96 -6.49
N ALA A 31 -8.96 18.72 -6.16
CA ALA A 31 -9.86 17.56 -6.25
C ALA A 31 -9.92 16.65 -5.00
N CYS A 32 -8.98 16.78 -4.06
CA CYS A 32 -8.86 15.87 -2.92
C CYS A 32 -8.96 16.55 -1.54
N LYS A 33 -9.20 17.86 -1.49
CA LYS A 33 -9.15 18.70 -0.28
C LYS A 33 -10.09 18.28 0.86
N ASP A 34 -11.24 17.70 0.52
CA ASP A 34 -12.26 17.32 1.51
C ASP A 34 -11.95 15.97 2.16
N LEU A 35 -10.90 15.28 1.70
CA LEU A 35 -10.45 14.01 2.26
C LEU A 35 -9.52 14.27 3.44
N ARG A 36 -9.87 13.70 4.59
CA ARG A 36 -8.95 13.66 5.73
C ARG A 36 -7.80 12.68 5.44
N GLY A 37 -6.61 12.95 5.99
CA GLY A 37 -5.46 12.04 5.91
C GLY A 37 -5.71 10.66 6.55
N GLY A 38 -4.80 9.72 6.32
CA GLY A 38 -4.90 8.33 6.77
C GLY A 38 -5.74 7.42 5.86
N GLN A 39 -5.51 6.12 6.00
CA GLN A 39 -6.12 5.04 5.21
C GLN A 39 -5.93 5.22 3.70
N ALA A 40 -4.81 5.78 3.26
CA ALA A 40 -4.51 6.05 1.84
C ALA A 40 -5.62 6.77 1.05
N ARG A 41 -6.44 7.60 1.71
CA ARG A 41 -7.57 8.28 1.06
C ARG A 41 -7.11 9.34 0.06
N VAL A 42 -6.18 10.21 0.47
CA VAL A 42 -5.62 11.25 -0.40
C VAL A 42 -4.81 10.62 -1.52
N MET A 43 -3.94 9.65 -1.19
CA MET A 43 -3.15 8.91 -2.19
C MET A 43 -4.04 8.24 -3.25
N ARG A 44 -5.11 7.56 -2.85
CA ARG A 44 -6.07 6.97 -3.80
C ARG A 44 -6.79 8.01 -4.64
N CYS A 45 -7.07 9.19 -4.07
CA CYS A 45 -7.63 10.29 -4.84
C CYS A 45 -6.66 10.75 -5.94
N LEU A 46 -5.39 11.00 -5.57
CA LEU A 46 -4.34 11.36 -6.52
C LEU A 46 -4.17 10.31 -7.62
N MET A 47 -4.09 9.03 -7.27
CA MET A 47 -3.98 7.93 -8.24
C MET A 47 -5.16 7.83 -9.20
N ARG A 48 -6.40 8.15 -8.77
CA ARG A 48 -7.56 8.20 -9.68
C ARG A 48 -7.47 9.33 -10.70
N HIS A 49 -6.73 10.37 -10.38
CA HIS A 49 -6.51 11.52 -11.27
C HIS A 49 -5.18 11.44 -12.03
N LEU A 50 -4.42 10.35 -11.94
CA LEU A 50 -3.06 10.23 -12.49
C LEU A 50 -2.94 10.67 -13.96
N GLN A 51 -3.92 10.30 -14.79
CA GLN A 51 -3.95 10.63 -16.22
C GLN A 51 -4.87 11.83 -16.55
N SER A 52 -5.29 12.59 -15.53
CA SER A 52 -6.12 13.78 -15.73
C SER A 52 -5.32 14.86 -16.44
N PRO A 53 -5.90 15.61 -17.39
CA PRO A 53 -5.24 16.78 -17.99
C PRO A 53 -4.84 17.85 -16.97
N SER A 54 -5.44 17.83 -15.78
CA SER A 54 -5.16 18.75 -14.67
C SER A 54 -4.05 18.27 -13.74
N MET A 55 -3.47 17.08 -13.97
CA MET A 55 -2.41 16.54 -13.13
C MET A 55 -1.08 17.26 -13.42
N PRO A 56 -0.39 17.83 -12.42
CA PRO A 56 0.96 18.35 -12.60
C PRO A 56 1.91 17.22 -13.01
N SER A 57 2.78 17.46 -14.00
CA SER A 57 3.73 16.48 -14.52
C SER A 57 4.65 15.89 -13.44
N GLU A 58 5.07 16.74 -12.51
CA GLU A 58 5.93 16.38 -11.38
C GLU A 58 5.18 15.49 -10.38
N CYS A 59 3.89 15.76 -10.16
CA CYS A 59 3.05 14.92 -9.32
C CYS A 59 2.82 13.56 -9.98
N GLU A 60 2.52 13.53 -11.28
CA GLU A 60 2.37 12.29 -12.04
C GLU A 60 3.63 11.42 -11.94
N ALA A 61 4.80 12.01 -12.17
CA ALA A 61 6.08 11.31 -12.06
C ALA A 61 6.31 10.73 -10.65
N ALA A 62 6.12 11.54 -9.59
CA ALA A 62 6.26 11.08 -8.21
C ALA A 62 5.28 9.96 -7.85
N LEU A 63 4.02 10.07 -8.29
CA LEU A 63 3.00 9.04 -8.08
C LEU A 63 3.36 7.74 -8.80
N LEU A 64 3.87 7.80 -10.04
CA LEU A 64 4.32 6.63 -10.78
C LEU A 64 5.50 5.91 -10.10
N GLU A 65 6.44 6.66 -9.52
CA GLU A 65 7.53 6.09 -8.73
C GLU A 65 7.00 5.34 -7.49
N ILE A 66 6.06 5.94 -6.75
CA ILE A 66 5.42 5.28 -5.61
C ILE A 66 4.66 4.02 -6.05
N GLN A 67 3.88 4.13 -7.13
CA GLN A 67 3.12 3.01 -7.70
C GLN A 67 4.05 1.85 -8.07
N TYR A 68 5.23 2.14 -8.63
CA TYR A 68 6.22 1.13 -8.98
C TYR A 68 6.64 0.28 -7.77
N PHE A 69 6.90 0.90 -6.62
CA PHE A 69 7.27 0.16 -5.41
C PHE A 69 6.09 -0.62 -4.83
N VAL A 70 4.91 0.01 -4.71
CA VAL A 70 3.71 -0.62 -4.14
C VAL A 70 3.24 -1.81 -4.98
N ALA A 71 3.33 -1.74 -6.31
CA ALA A 71 2.95 -2.83 -7.20
C ALA A 71 3.88 -4.05 -7.10
N ARG A 72 5.11 -3.87 -6.61
CA ARG A 72 6.11 -4.94 -6.46
C ARG A 72 6.12 -5.56 -5.08
N ASP A 73 5.83 -4.77 -4.06
CA ASP A 73 5.61 -5.27 -2.70
C ASP A 73 4.29 -4.73 -2.15
N TRP A 74 3.26 -5.58 -2.19
CA TRP A 74 1.92 -5.29 -1.69
C TRP A 74 1.89 -4.95 -0.19
N LYS A 75 2.92 -5.29 0.58
CA LYS A 75 3.04 -4.90 2.00
C LYS A 75 3.22 -3.40 2.18
N LEU A 76 3.58 -2.69 1.10
CA LEU A 76 3.67 -1.23 1.06
C LEU A 76 2.31 -0.57 0.82
N ASP A 77 1.24 -1.33 0.58
CA ASP A 77 -0.13 -0.82 0.53
C ASP A 77 -0.77 -0.95 1.94
N PRO A 78 -0.99 0.16 2.66
CA PRO A 78 -1.55 0.11 4.02
C PRO A 78 -2.95 -0.49 4.08
N GLN A 79 -3.75 -0.36 3.01
CA GLN A 79 -5.10 -0.92 2.97
C GLN A 79 -5.05 -2.42 2.85
N ILE A 80 -4.26 -2.95 1.90
CA ILE A 80 -4.14 -4.40 1.71
C ILE A 80 -3.48 -5.02 2.95
N TYR A 81 -2.36 -4.46 3.41
CA TYR A 81 -1.66 -4.96 4.58
C TYR A 81 -2.56 -5.01 5.83
N THR A 82 -3.23 -3.91 6.17
CA THR A 82 -4.08 -3.84 7.38
C THR A 82 -5.30 -4.74 7.27
N ALA A 83 -5.97 -4.75 6.11
CA ALA A 83 -7.16 -5.57 5.91
C ALA A 83 -6.83 -7.07 6.00
N CYS A 84 -5.69 -7.48 5.45
CA CYS A 84 -5.32 -8.89 5.37
C CYS A 84 -4.51 -9.39 6.57
N TYR A 85 -4.08 -8.52 7.49
CA TYR A 85 -3.19 -8.91 8.60
C TYR A 85 -3.74 -10.08 9.42
N ASN A 86 -4.98 -9.98 9.89
CA ASN A 86 -5.59 -11.00 10.75
C ASN A 86 -5.80 -12.31 9.99
N ASP A 87 -6.24 -12.25 8.74
CA ASP A 87 -6.45 -13.43 7.90
C ASP A 87 -5.13 -14.13 7.58
N SER A 88 -4.05 -13.36 7.40
CA SER A 88 -2.70 -13.89 7.19
C SER A 88 -2.24 -14.75 8.37
N VAL A 89 -2.48 -14.28 9.60
CA VAL A 89 -2.13 -15.02 10.81
C VAL A 89 -3.07 -16.21 11.02
N LYS A 90 -4.38 -16.02 10.80
CA LYS A 90 -5.42 -17.01 11.11
C LYS A 90 -5.44 -18.17 10.12
N TYR A 91 -5.44 -17.88 8.83
CA TYR A 91 -5.67 -18.87 7.77
C TYR A 91 -4.38 -19.32 7.09
N CYS A 92 -3.35 -18.47 7.09
CA CYS A 92 -2.07 -18.76 6.45
C CYS A 92 -0.94 -19.03 7.43
N HIS A 93 -1.23 -19.02 8.74
CA HIS A 93 -0.25 -19.24 9.82
C HIS A 93 0.99 -18.34 9.71
N ALA A 94 0.82 -17.14 9.16
CA ALA A 94 1.90 -16.16 9.07
C ALA A 94 2.36 -15.76 10.47
N LYS A 95 3.66 -15.59 10.68
CA LYS A 95 4.20 -15.03 11.92
C LYS A 95 3.66 -13.62 12.12
N LYS A 96 3.40 -13.16 13.35
CA LYS A 96 2.83 -11.83 13.61
C LYS A 96 3.64 -10.66 13.02
N ASP A 97 4.93 -10.86 12.80
CA ASP A 97 5.90 -9.93 12.23
C ASP A 97 6.22 -10.22 10.75
N TRP A 98 5.37 -10.98 10.04
CA TRP A 98 5.58 -11.36 8.62
C TRP A 98 5.78 -10.16 7.67
N HIS A 99 5.28 -9.00 8.06
CA HIS A 99 5.37 -7.74 7.32
C HIS A 99 6.62 -6.93 7.68
N ASP A 100 7.33 -7.29 8.75
CA ASP A 100 8.51 -6.57 9.20
C ASP A 100 9.75 -6.95 8.36
N THR A 101 10.13 -6.03 7.48
CA THR A 101 11.29 -6.13 6.61
C THR A 101 12.61 -5.71 7.28
N SER A 102 12.55 -5.20 8.53
CA SER A 102 13.73 -4.81 9.31
C SER A 102 14.45 -5.99 9.97
N ASN A 103 13.74 -7.10 10.21
CA ASN A 103 14.30 -8.30 10.82
C ASN A 103 14.92 -9.23 9.78
N SER A 104 16.26 -9.24 9.74
CA SER A 104 17.09 -10.10 8.88
C SER A 104 16.81 -11.61 9.06
N ASP A 105 16.26 -12.00 10.21
CA ASP A 105 16.03 -13.40 10.59
C ASP A 105 14.70 -13.97 10.03
N ASN A 106 13.85 -13.13 9.43
CA ASN A 106 12.66 -13.59 8.71
C ASN A 106 13.00 -14.02 7.28
N VAL A 107 13.46 -15.28 7.18
CA VAL A 107 13.69 -15.98 5.91
C VAL A 107 12.43 -15.96 5.02
N ASP A 108 11.25 -16.04 5.64
CA ASP A 108 9.96 -15.90 4.98
C ASP A 108 9.42 -14.48 5.22
N LYS A 109 9.71 -13.55 4.31
CA LYS A 109 9.28 -12.13 4.35
C LYS A 109 7.77 -11.96 4.06
N GLY A 110 6.97 -12.94 4.46
CA GLY A 110 5.55 -13.03 4.14
C GLY A 110 5.27 -13.25 2.65
N THR A 111 6.24 -13.73 1.88
CA THR A 111 6.10 -13.89 0.41
C THR A 111 4.96 -14.86 0.05
N MET A 112 4.73 -15.86 0.91
CA MET A 112 3.68 -16.87 0.71
C MET A 112 2.30 -16.45 1.22
N VAL A 113 2.19 -15.30 1.92
CA VAL A 113 0.93 -14.83 2.51
C VAL A 113 -0.09 -14.52 1.42
N LEU A 114 0.27 -13.70 0.42
CA LEU A 114 -0.65 -13.30 -0.63
C LEU A 114 -1.13 -14.50 -1.49
N PRO A 115 -0.25 -15.41 -1.97
CA PRO A 115 -0.70 -16.63 -2.64
C PRO A 115 -1.60 -17.52 -1.76
N CYS A 116 -1.31 -17.63 -0.46
CA CYS A 116 -2.15 -18.39 0.46
C CYS A 116 -3.53 -17.77 0.61
N LEU A 117 -3.63 -16.47 0.88
CA LEU A 117 -4.91 -15.76 1.01
C LEU A 117 -5.73 -15.84 -0.28
N PHE A 118 -5.09 -15.69 -1.44
CA PHE A 118 -5.74 -15.85 -2.73
C PHE A 118 -6.34 -17.25 -2.89
N ARG A 119 -5.57 -18.29 -2.56
CA ARG A 119 -6.05 -19.68 -2.58
C ARG A 119 -7.20 -19.89 -1.59
N TYR A 120 -7.10 -19.34 -0.39
CA TYR A 120 -8.16 -19.44 0.63
C TYR A 120 -9.47 -18.81 0.15
N ALA A 121 -9.40 -17.62 -0.44
CA ALA A 121 -10.59 -16.88 -0.89
C ALA A 121 -11.30 -17.50 -2.11
N TYR A 122 -10.53 -18.04 -3.07
CA TYR A 122 -11.07 -18.47 -4.37
C TYR A 122 -11.07 -19.99 -4.60
N HIS A 123 -10.33 -20.75 -3.78
CA HIS A 123 -10.29 -22.21 -3.83
C HIS A 123 -10.44 -22.82 -2.43
N PRO A 124 -11.55 -22.56 -1.73
CA PRO A 124 -11.78 -23.14 -0.42
C PRO A 124 -11.76 -24.67 -0.55
N ARG A 125 -10.86 -25.32 0.19
CA ARG A 125 -10.91 -26.77 0.36
C ARG A 125 -12.24 -27.12 1.02
N GLU A 126 -12.82 -28.27 0.67
CA GLU A 126 -14.12 -28.70 1.20
C GLU A 126 -14.16 -28.82 2.75
N ASP A 127 -13.02 -28.83 3.46
CA ASP A 127 -12.95 -28.84 4.93
C ASP A 127 -13.07 -27.46 5.59
N HIS A 128 -13.16 -26.36 4.83
CA HIS A 128 -13.30 -24.99 5.35
C HIS A 128 -14.75 -24.45 5.30
N ARG A 129 -15.75 -25.30 5.09
CA ARG A 129 -17.16 -24.91 5.27
C ARG A 129 -17.46 -24.83 6.77
N VAL A 130 -17.47 -23.61 7.32
CA VAL A 130 -18.19 -23.26 8.55
C VAL A 130 -19.41 -22.46 8.17
#